data_AF-A0A386Z813-F1
#
_entry.id   AF-A0A386Z813-F1
#
_cell.length_a   1.000
_cell.length_b   1.000
_cell.length_c   1.000
_cell.angle_alpha   90.00
_cell.angle_beta   90.00
_cell.angle_gamma   90.00
#
_symmetry.space_group_name_H-M   'P 1'
#
loop_
_entity.id
_entity.type
_entity.pdbx_description
1 polymer ?
#
loop_
_entity_poly.entity_id
_entity_poly.type
_entity_poly.pdbx_seq_one_letter_code
_entity_poly.pdbx_strand_id
1 'polypeptide(L)'
;MDSNDEPSTLPRRQLGRFLREARDNRGLPMDRAAQLVELSKTALHRIETGGVKKLRIRDVQALCELYEVTAADTARAVELAKQAQTTSWYSAFRGLYSDTTFNMFVGLAAAATQLTTYHEIVPGLAQTADYARALISAFYVDSSDEDIERRVELCVSNARP
;
A
#
# COMPACT_ATOMS: atom_id res chain seq x y z
N MET A 1 -13.75 2.98 26.60
CA MET A 1 -13.46 4.42 26.45
C MET A 1 -11.94 4.51 26.47
N ASP A 2 -11.18 4.63 25.39
CA ASP A 2 -11.42 5.12 24.03
C ASP A 2 -11.03 4.09 22.98
N SER A 3 -11.98 3.73 22.12
CA SER A 3 -11.74 2.99 20.89
C SER A 3 -11.12 3.93 19.86
N ASN A 4 -9.79 4.06 19.87
CA ASN A 4 -9.08 4.82 18.84
C ASN A 4 -9.00 4.00 17.55
N ASP A 5 -10.16 3.68 16.96
CA ASP A 5 -10.32 3.22 15.59
C ASP A 5 -9.72 4.28 14.67
N GLU A 6 -8.49 4.02 14.25
CA GLU A 6 -7.82 4.83 13.27
C GLU A 6 -7.97 4.12 11.94
N PRO A 7 -8.88 4.60 11.07
CA PRO A 7 -9.01 4.06 9.72
C PRO A 7 -7.65 4.10 8.99
N SER A 8 -7.45 3.33 7.92
CA SER A 8 -6.20 3.40 7.17
C SER A 8 -5.91 4.85 6.74
N THR A 9 -4.71 5.35 7.01
CA THR A 9 -4.29 6.71 6.62
C THR A 9 -4.01 6.81 5.12
N LEU A 10 -3.84 5.68 4.43
CA LEU A 10 -3.39 5.64 3.04
C LEU A 10 -4.47 6.04 2.04
N PRO A 11 -5.70 5.45 2.02
CA PRO A 11 -6.76 5.93 1.13
C PRO A 11 -7.10 7.40 1.38
N ARG A 12 -7.04 7.84 2.64
CA ARG A 12 -7.24 9.25 3.03
C ARG A 12 -6.17 10.17 2.46
N ARG A 13 -4.90 9.78 2.55
CA ARG A 13 -3.77 10.55 2.00
C ARG A 13 -3.77 10.54 0.47
N GLN A 14 -4.10 9.42 -0.16
CA GLN A 14 -4.22 9.32 -1.61
C GLN A 14 -5.35 10.21 -2.12
N LEU A 15 -6.52 10.18 -1.48
CA LEU A 15 -7.64 11.05 -1.80
C LEU A 15 -7.29 12.52 -1.58
N GLY A 16 -6.69 12.86 -0.44
CA GLY A 16 -6.27 14.23 -0.14
C GLY A 16 -5.28 14.78 -1.17
N ARG A 17 -4.26 13.99 -1.52
CA ARG A 17 -3.29 14.34 -2.56
C ARG A 17 -3.96 14.53 -3.91
N PHE A 18 -4.83 13.61 -4.32
CA PHE A 18 -5.58 13.70 -5.57
C PHE A 18 -6.41 14.99 -5.65
N LEU A 19 -7.17 15.32 -4.60
CA LEU A 19 -7.99 16.53 -4.55
C LEU A 19 -7.14 17.80 -4.57
N ARG A 20 -6.00 17.80 -3.87
CA ARG A 20 -5.05 18.92 -3.87
C ARG A 20 -4.46 19.14 -5.26
N GLU A 21 -3.99 18.09 -5.91
CA GLU A 21 -3.43 18.15 -7.26
C GLU A 21 -4.49 18.65 -8.27
N ALA A 22 -5.73 18.16 -8.18
CA ALA A 22 -6.83 18.63 -9.00
C ALA A 22 -7.12 20.14 -8.78
N ARG A 23 -7.11 20.61 -7.53
CA ARG A 23 -7.27 22.04 -7.19
C ARG A 23 -6.11 22.87 -7.77
N ASP A 24 -4.88 22.42 -7.57
CA ASP A 24 -3.68 23.14 -8.00
C ASP A 24 -3.61 23.23 -9.54
N ASN A 25 -4.02 22.17 -10.26
CA ASN A 25 -4.14 22.18 -11.73
C ASN A 25 -5.17 23.19 -12.26
N ARG A 26 -6.16 23.55 -11.44
CA ARG A 26 -7.13 24.61 -11.73
C ARG A 26 -6.64 26.01 -11.38
N GLY A 27 -5.48 26.12 -10.72
CA GLY A 27 -5.02 27.39 -10.15
C GLY A 27 -5.97 27.95 -9.09
N LEU A 28 -6.82 27.10 -8.49
CA LEU A 28 -7.83 27.54 -7.52
C LEU A 28 -7.18 27.72 -6.14
N PRO A 29 -7.18 28.93 -5.55
CA PRO A 29 -6.67 29.10 -4.19
C PRO A 29 -7.57 28.37 -3.19
N MET A 30 -6.96 27.74 -2.19
CA MET A 30 -7.66 26.90 -1.20
C MET A 30 -8.83 27.65 -0.52
N ASP A 31 -8.64 28.93 -0.23
CA ASP A 31 -9.64 29.77 0.45
C ASP A 31 -10.89 29.95 -0.42
N ARG A 32 -10.69 30.11 -1.74
CA ARG A 32 -11.78 30.24 -2.70
C ARG A 32 -12.48 28.90 -2.92
N ALA A 33 -11.70 27.82 -3.06
CA ALA A 33 -12.26 26.49 -3.22
C ALA A 33 -13.12 26.10 -2.01
N ALA A 34 -12.65 26.35 -0.79
CA ALA A 34 -13.38 26.08 0.44
C ALA A 34 -14.72 26.83 0.48
N GLN A 35 -14.74 28.12 0.12
CA GLN A 35 -15.97 28.91 0.02
C GLN A 35 -16.97 28.33 -0.98
N LEU A 36 -16.50 27.91 -2.16
CA LEU A 36 -17.36 27.42 -3.25
C LEU A 36 -18.04 26.08 -2.92
N VAL A 37 -17.44 25.26 -2.06
CA VAL A 37 -18.05 24.01 -1.57
C VAL A 37 -18.58 24.11 -0.13
N GLU A 38 -18.75 25.33 0.39
CA GLU A 38 -19.28 25.60 1.74
C GLU A 38 -18.49 24.90 2.87
N LEU A 39 -17.18 24.79 2.71
CA LEU A 39 -16.25 24.28 3.72
C LEU A 39 -15.42 25.42 4.32
N SER A 40 -14.96 25.23 5.55
CA SER A 40 -13.93 26.11 6.10
C SER A 40 -12.56 25.81 5.46
N LYS A 41 -11.69 26.83 5.39
CA LYS A 41 -10.30 26.67 4.95
C LYS A 41 -9.59 25.53 5.71
N THR A 42 -9.77 25.47 7.03
CA THR A 42 -9.21 24.42 7.88
C THR A 42 -9.77 23.04 7.55
N ALA A 43 -11.07 22.93 7.24
CA ALA A 43 -11.68 21.68 6.83
C ALA A 43 -11.11 21.20 5.49
N LEU A 44 -11.03 22.08 4.49
CA LEU A 44 -10.44 21.73 3.18
C LEU A 44 -8.96 21.33 3.31
N HIS A 45 -8.17 22.05 4.09
CA HIS A 45 -6.77 21.69 4.37
C HIS A 45 -6.65 20.28 4.98
N ARG A 46 -7.51 19.94 5.96
CA ARG A 46 -7.52 18.60 6.56
C ARG A 46 -7.95 17.53 5.57
N ILE A 47 -8.83 17.84 4.62
CA ILE A 47 -9.21 16.92 3.54
C ILE A 47 -8.00 16.67 2.64
N GLU A 48 -7.37 17.73 2.13
CA GLU A 48 -6.22 17.66 1.21
C GLU A 48 -4.97 16.99 1.83
N THR A 49 -4.86 17.00 3.16
CA THR A 49 -3.77 16.31 3.89
C THR A 49 -4.13 14.92 4.41
N GLY A 50 -5.36 14.44 4.16
CA GLY A 50 -5.82 13.12 4.62
C GLY A 50 -6.14 13.03 6.12
N GLY A 51 -6.28 14.17 6.79
CA GLY A 51 -6.57 14.31 8.23
C GLY A 51 -8.06 14.17 8.61
N VAL A 52 -8.95 13.90 7.66
CA VAL A 52 -10.38 13.67 7.90
C VAL A 52 -10.68 12.17 7.89
N LYS A 53 -11.16 11.62 9.02
CA LYS A 53 -11.46 10.19 9.18
C LYS A 53 -12.68 9.75 8.34
N LYS A 54 -13.72 10.58 8.28
CA LYS A 54 -14.95 10.32 7.52
C LYS A 54 -15.28 11.53 6.67
N LEU A 55 -15.05 11.41 5.37
CA LEU A 55 -15.40 12.43 4.38
C LEU A 55 -16.71 12.04 3.70
N ARG A 56 -17.67 12.97 3.64
CA ARG A 56 -18.97 12.69 3.02
C ARG A 56 -18.77 12.55 1.52
N ILE A 57 -19.38 11.54 0.90
CA ILE A 57 -19.27 11.31 -0.55
C ILE A 57 -19.72 12.52 -1.36
N ARG A 58 -20.76 13.23 -0.89
CA ARG A 58 -21.21 14.48 -1.50
C ARG A 58 -20.13 15.57 -1.53
N ASP A 59 -19.29 15.66 -0.50
CA ASP A 59 -18.21 16.67 -0.46
C ASP A 59 -17.10 16.29 -1.44
N VAL A 60 -16.81 15.00 -1.59
CA VAL A 60 -15.85 14.50 -2.60
C VAL A 60 -16.36 14.83 -4.00
N GLN A 61 -17.63 14.57 -4.27
CA GLN A 61 -18.26 14.86 -5.56
C GLN A 61 -18.28 16.36 -5.86
N ALA A 62 -18.67 17.19 -4.89
CA ALA A 62 -18.68 18.65 -5.05
C ALA A 62 -17.28 19.22 -5.31
N LEU A 63 -16.25 18.70 -4.63
CA LEU A 63 -14.86 19.08 -4.90
C LEU A 63 -14.40 18.63 -6.29
N CYS A 64 -14.72 17.40 -6.69
CA CYS A 64 -14.38 16.89 -8.03
C CYS A 64 -15.08 17.69 -9.14
N GLU A 65 -16.35 18.07 -8.93
CA GLU A 65 -17.11 18.91 -9.84
C GLU A 65 -16.50 20.31 -9.94
N LEU A 66 -16.19 20.95 -8.81
CA LEU A 66 -15.53 22.25 -8.77
C LEU A 66 -14.16 22.23 -9.49
N TYR A 67 -13.42 21.13 -9.35
CA TYR A 67 -12.13 20.96 -10.01
C TYR A 67 -12.25 20.41 -11.43
N GLU A 68 -13.48 20.27 -11.95
CA GLU A 68 -13.91 19.59 -13.17
C GLU A 68 -13.02 18.38 -13.52
N VAL A 69 -12.97 17.48 -12.54
CA VAL A 69 -12.37 16.15 -12.63
C VAL A 69 -13.27 15.25 -13.49
N THR A 70 -12.67 14.33 -14.24
CA THR A 70 -13.43 13.40 -15.08
C THR A 70 -14.38 12.53 -14.27
N ALA A 71 -15.45 12.01 -14.89
CA ALA A 71 -16.37 11.10 -14.21
C ALA A 71 -15.66 9.81 -13.72
N ALA A 72 -14.69 9.31 -14.49
CA ALA A 72 -13.90 8.13 -14.12
C ALA A 72 -13.03 8.40 -12.87
N ASP A 73 -12.33 9.52 -12.82
CA ASP A 73 -11.49 9.88 -11.67
C ASP A 73 -12.33 10.27 -10.45
N THR A 74 -13.50 10.87 -10.66
CA THR A 74 -14.48 11.12 -9.60
C THR A 74 -14.94 9.80 -8.97
N ALA A 75 -15.24 8.78 -9.78
CA ALA A 75 -15.59 7.46 -9.27
C ALA A 75 -14.45 6.83 -8.46
N ARG A 76 -13.19 6.98 -8.91
CA ARG A 76 -12.00 6.55 -8.16
C ARG A 76 -11.86 7.30 -6.83
N ALA A 77 -12.07 8.61 -6.81
CA ALA A 77 -12.02 9.44 -5.60
C ALA A 77 -13.10 9.03 -4.59
N VAL A 78 -14.31 8.75 -5.06
CA VAL A 78 -15.42 8.23 -4.25
C VAL A 78 -15.07 6.86 -3.66
N GLU A 79 -14.43 5.99 -4.44
CA GLU A 79 -14.00 4.68 -3.95
C GLU A 79 -12.91 4.79 -2.87
N LEU A 80 -11.91 5.66 -3.07
CA LEU A 80 -10.92 5.97 -2.03
C LEU A 80 -11.58 6.52 -0.75
N ALA A 81 -12.62 7.34 -0.88
CA ALA A 81 -13.37 7.86 0.25
C ALA A 81 -14.16 6.77 1.00
N LYS A 82 -14.69 5.76 0.29
CA LYS A 82 -15.33 4.59 0.90
C LYS A 82 -14.30 3.71 1.63
N GLN A 83 -13.19 3.40 0.97
CA GLN A 83 -12.09 2.62 1.55
C GLN A 83 -11.49 3.30 2.79
N ALA A 84 -11.39 4.63 2.77
CA ALA A 84 -10.98 5.44 3.92
C ALA A 84 -11.91 5.30 5.14
N GLN A 85 -13.17 4.94 4.92
CA GLN A 85 -14.20 4.78 5.94
C GLN A 85 -14.41 3.33 6.37
N THR A 86 -13.94 2.36 5.57
CA THR A 86 -14.02 0.94 5.91
C THR A 86 -13.11 0.64 7.10
N THR A 87 -13.70 0.19 8.20
CA THR A 87 -12.97 -0.37 9.34
C THR A 87 -12.17 -1.56 8.83
N SER A 88 -10.85 -1.52 9.03
CA SER A 88 -10.02 -2.56 8.48
C SER A 88 -10.27 -3.91 9.13
N TRP A 89 -10.30 -4.99 8.35
CA TRP A 89 -10.48 -6.37 8.81
C TRP A 89 -9.41 -6.79 9.84
N TYR A 90 -8.24 -6.14 9.81
CA TYR A 90 -7.16 -6.39 10.75
C TYR A 90 -7.32 -5.66 12.10
N SER A 91 -8.43 -4.92 12.30
CA SER A 91 -8.78 -4.33 13.60
C SER A 91 -8.82 -5.38 14.73
N ALA A 92 -9.14 -6.64 14.39
CA ALA A 92 -9.12 -7.78 15.30
C ALA A 92 -7.72 -8.18 15.81
N PHE A 93 -6.64 -7.75 15.16
CA PHE A 93 -5.25 -8.08 15.52
C PHE A 93 -4.49 -6.92 16.18
N ARG A 94 -5.20 -5.85 16.59
CA ARG A 94 -4.60 -4.69 17.25
C ARG A 94 -4.15 -5.01 18.66
N GLY A 95 -2.96 -4.52 19.03
CA GLY A 95 -2.32 -4.81 20.32
C GLY A 95 -1.44 -6.06 20.32
N LEU A 96 -1.49 -6.88 19.27
CA LEU A 96 -0.57 -8.01 19.08
C LEU A 96 0.85 -7.53 18.71
N TYR A 97 0.92 -6.41 17.99
CA TYR A 97 2.15 -5.73 17.61
C TYR A 97 2.05 -4.27 18.05
N SER A 98 3.03 -3.78 18.80
CA SER A 98 3.04 -2.46 19.43
C SER A 98 3.40 -1.30 18.50
N ASP A 99 3.55 -1.55 17.19
CA ASP A 99 4.10 -0.56 16.27
C ASP A 99 3.05 0.02 15.32
N THR A 100 2.95 1.35 15.29
CA THR A 100 2.15 2.11 14.32
C THR A 100 2.57 1.80 12.88
N THR A 101 3.84 1.43 12.69
CA THR A 101 4.40 0.99 11.42
C THR A 101 3.76 -0.31 10.92
N PHE A 102 3.44 -1.24 11.82
CA PHE A 102 2.79 -2.51 11.46
C PHE A 102 1.39 -2.29 10.89
N ASN A 103 0.58 -1.44 11.55
CA ASN A 103 -0.77 -1.11 11.09
C ASN A 103 -0.77 -0.43 9.70
N MET A 104 0.26 0.39 9.43
CA MET A 104 0.47 0.99 8.11
C MET A 104 0.86 -0.07 7.07
N PHE A 105 1.77 -0.99 7.42
CA PHE A 105 2.25 -2.04 6.52
C PHE A 105 1.13 -2.99 6.12
N VAL A 106 0.29 -3.42 7.06
CA VAL A 106 -0.87 -4.28 6.76
C VAL A 106 -1.89 -3.53 5.90
N GLY A 107 -2.08 -2.22 6.13
CA GLY A 107 -2.91 -1.36 5.28
C GLY A 107 -2.37 -1.26 3.84
N LEU A 108 -1.06 -1.18 3.66
CA LEU A 108 -0.40 -1.20 2.33
C LEU A 108 -0.58 -2.56 1.65
N ALA A 109 -0.30 -3.65 2.37
CA ALA A 109 -0.42 -5.00 1.84
C ALA A 109 -1.87 -5.33 1.42
N ALA A 110 -2.86 -4.90 2.19
CA ALA A 110 -4.28 -5.11 1.87
C ALA A 110 -4.74 -4.35 0.60
N ALA A 111 -4.06 -3.24 0.26
CA ALA A 111 -4.34 -2.45 -0.94
C ALA A 111 -3.44 -2.82 -2.13
N ALA A 112 -2.50 -3.74 -1.97
CA ALA A 112 -1.56 -4.13 -3.02
C ALA A 112 -2.26 -4.98 -4.08
N THR A 113 -2.10 -4.60 -5.35
CA THR A 113 -2.60 -5.38 -6.51
C THR A 113 -1.53 -6.27 -7.12
N GLN A 114 -0.28 -6.11 -6.70
CA GLN A 114 0.87 -6.87 -7.18
C GLN A 114 1.82 -7.14 -6.00
N LEU A 115 2.34 -8.37 -5.95
CA LEU A 115 3.42 -8.75 -5.07
C LEU A 115 4.68 -8.91 -5.92
N THR A 116 5.76 -8.25 -5.52
CA THR A 116 7.07 -8.44 -6.13
C THR A 116 8.05 -8.80 -5.03
N THR A 117 8.67 -9.96 -5.18
CA THR A 117 9.67 -10.44 -4.23
C THR A 117 11.03 -10.39 -4.90
N TYR A 118 11.99 -9.80 -4.20
CA TYR A 118 13.39 -9.81 -4.61
C TYR A 118 14.13 -10.88 -3.83
N HIS A 119 14.91 -11.69 -4.54
CA HIS A 119 15.85 -12.63 -3.95
C HIS A 119 17.21 -12.42 -4.61
N GLU A 120 18.25 -12.28 -3.79
CA GLU A 120 19.63 -12.21 -4.29
C GLU A 120 20.11 -13.56 -4.84
N ILE A 121 19.58 -14.65 -4.28
CA ILE A 121 19.85 -16.02 -4.71
C ILE A 121 18.58 -16.62 -5.34
N VAL A 122 18.75 -17.33 -6.45
CA VAL A 122 17.63 -18.02 -7.12
C VAL A 122 17.00 -19.02 -6.14
N PRO A 123 15.67 -19.03 -5.94
CA PRO A 123 15.02 -19.99 -5.04
C PRO A 123 15.35 -21.44 -5.42
N GLY A 124 15.56 -22.32 -4.44
CA GLY A 124 16.00 -23.71 -4.65
C GLY A 124 15.18 -24.47 -5.71
N LEU A 125 13.87 -24.24 -5.75
CA LEU A 125 12.95 -24.86 -6.72
C LEU A 125 13.20 -24.46 -8.19
N ALA A 126 13.97 -23.40 -8.42
CA ALA A 126 14.30 -22.88 -9.76
C ALA A 126 15.81 -22.93 -10.05
N GLN A 127 16.61 -23.54 -9.18
CA GLN A 127 18.05 -23.67 -9.41
C GLN A 127 18.35 -24.78 -10.42
N THR A 128 19.29 -24.51 -11.33
CA THR A 128 19.90 -25.57 -12.14
C THR A 128 20.96 -26.30 -11.31
N ALA A 129 21.35 -27.51 -11.74
CA ALA A 129 22.43 -28.25 -11.09
C ALA A 129 23.72 -27.41 -11.00
N ASP A 130 24.05 -26.67 -12.06
CA ASP A 130 25.27 -25.85 -12.10
C ASP A 130 25.20 -24.65 -11.16
N TYR A 131 24.04 -24.00 -11.04
CA TYR A 131 23.84 -22.91 -10.09
C TYR A 131 23.89 -23.41 -8.64
N ALA A 132 23.17 -24.51 -8.36
CA ALA A 132 23.16 -25.13 -7.04
C ALA A 132 24.58 -25.56 -6.64
N ARG A 133 25.36 -26.15 -7.55
CA ARG A 133 26.75 -26.52 -7.33
C ARG A 133 27.61 -25.32 -6.98
N ALA A 134 27.55 -24.25 -7.78
CA ALA A 134 28.32 -23.03 -7.50
C ALA A 134 27.99 -22.43 -6.12
N LEU A 135 26.71 -22.44 -5.75
CA LEU A 135 26.27 -21.95 -4.44
C LEU A 135 26.75 -22.86 -3.30
N ILE A 136 26.52 -24.17 -3.41
CA ILE A 136 26.85 -25.16 -2.39
C ILE A 136 28.36 -25.22 -2.18
N SER A 137 29.16 -25.23 -3.24
CA SER A 137 30.63 -25.21 -3.13
C SER A 137 31.14 -23.92 -2.48
N ALA A 138 30.48 -22.78 -2.70
CA ALA A 138 30.86 -21.51 -2.06
C ALA A 138 30.54 -21.49 -0.55
N PHE A 139 29.48 -22.19 -0.13
CA PHE A 139 29.10 -22.28 1.29
C PHE A 139 29.79 -23.43 2.05
N TYR A 140 30.10 -24.54 1.37
CA TYR A 140 30.66 -25.76 1.96
C TYR A 140 32.09 -26.03 1.46
N VAL A 141 32.99 -25.08 1.73
CA VAL A 141 34.35 -25.02 1.15
C VAL A 141 35.20 -26.25 1.47
N ASP A 142 35.00 -26.88 2.63
CA ASP A 142 35.78 -28.06 3.08
C ASP A 142 35.09 -29.40 2.77
N SER A 143 33.96 -29.40 2.06
CA SER A 143 33.26 -30.64 1.71
C SER A 143 33.91 -31.34 0.52
N SER A 144 33.83 -32.68 0.51
CA SER A 144 34.26 -33.46 -0.63
C SER A 144 33.37 -33.17 -1.86
N ASP A 145 33.92 -33.33 -3.06
CA ASP A 145 33.15 -33.19 -4.30
C ASP A 145 31.94 -34.15 -4.32
N GLU A 146 32.10 -35.36 -3.75
CA GLU A 146 31.01 -36.34 -3.63
C GLU A 146 29.87 -35.82 -2.74
N ASP A 147 30.19 -35.19 -1.61
CA ASP A 147 29.19 -34.60 -0.72
C ASP A 147 28.50 -33.38 -1.35
N ILE A 148 29.23 -32.60 -2.15
CA ILE A 148 28.67 -31.47 -2.91
C ILE A 148 27.66 -32.00 -3.93
N GLU A 149 28.01 -33.01 -4.73
CA GLU A 149 27.10 -33.58 -5.72
C GLU A 149 25.84 -34.17 -5.08
N ARG A 150 25.96 -34.89 -3.95
CA ARG A 150 24.78 -35.43 -3.24
C ARG A 150 23.84 -34.32 -2.76
N ARG A 151 24.37 -33.15 -2.37
CA ARG A 151 23.56 -31.97 -2.01
C ARG A 151 22.92 -31.32 -3.22
N VAL A 152 23.63 -31.25 -4.35
CA VAL A 152 23.08 -30.76 -5.63
C VAL A 152 21.93 -31.65 -6.08
N GLU A 153 22.09 -32.97 -6.03
CA GLU A 153 21.04 -33.94 -6.36
C GLU A 153 19.79 -33.73 -5.50
N LEU A 154 19.95 -33.59 -4.18
CA LEU A 154 18.84 -33.31 -3.27
C LEU A 154 18.14 -31.97 -3.57
N CYS A 155 18.91 -30.94 -3.95
CA CYS A 155 18.38 -29.62 -4.27
C CYS A 155 17.55 -29.67 -5.58
N VAL A 156 18.10 -30.29 -6.62
CA VAL A 156 17.47 -30.39 -7.95
C VAL A 156 16.31 -31.40 -7.94
N SER A 157 16.35 -32.44 -7.11
CA SER A 157 15.24 -33.39 -6.98
C SER A 157 13.99 -32.73 -6.39
N ASN A 158 14.17 -31.80 -5.46
CA ASN A 158 13.07 -31.04 -4.85
C ASN A 158 12.53 -29.94 -5.78
N ALA A 159 13.24 -29.61 -6.88
CA ALA A 159 12.84 -28.61 -7.87
C ALA A 159 11.91 -29.15 -8.97
N ARG A 160 11.63 -30.47 -9.01
CA ARG A 160 10.61 -31.04 -9.91
C ARG A 160 9.25 -31.09 -9.19
N PRO A 161 8.16 -30.59 -9.81
CA PRO A 161 6.81 -30.62 -9.23
C PRO A 161 6.26 -32.04 -9.09
#